data_AF-A0A523HHC8-F1
#
_entry.id   AF-A0A523HHC8-F1
#
_cell.length_a   1.000
_cell.length_b   1.000
_cell.length_c   1.000
_cell.angle_alpha   90.00
_cell.angle_beta   90.00
_cell.angle_gamma   90.00
#
_symmetry.space_group_name_H-M   'P 1'
#
loop_
_entity.id
_entity.type
_entity.pdbx_description
1 polymer ?
#
loop_
_entity_poly.entity_id
_entity_poly.type
_entity_poly.pdbx_seq_one_letter_code
_entity_poly.pdbx_strand_id
1 'polypeptide(L)'
;MALDNVDRSLRLPDGEYFASGSTKTGIALHHTVGGSARSSFEWWQRDGAVVGTAYLIARDGTIHEVFDPKAWAWQFGLRWPRQQKLAFEKRFIGIEIASEGGLLESDGNLYCFDRISERTRKNPDEAFDFGQDYRGYRYFDRYEDAQVDSVIALVNDLCQDFTIKKQLPQNYPDFYGERLTEFEGVIGHAMVRRDKSDPAPDDAFWQRVIDECGLQLVEPGETPAEEGAMLTQQQFDELFQHNVSQFTRMDRDSGNMVKQLLWELQAHGNTTYIRLRDPVENSSAVFYDVAQGNGELVKLYADSLGFASWDDNRLEV
;
A
#
# COMPACT_ATOMS: atom_id res chain seq x y z
N MET A 1 -24.30 5.26 21.62
CA MET A 1 -23.34 5.14 20.51
C MET A 1 -22.32 4.07 20.92
N ALA A 2 -21.75 3.29 20.00
CA ALA A 2 -20.68 2.33 20.31
C ALA A 2 -19.52 3.01 21.07
N LEU A 3 -19.20 4.26 20.74
CA LEU A 3 -18.20 5.07 21.44
C LEU A 3 -18.51 5.30 22.94
N ASP A 4 -19.77 5.18 23.37
CA ASP A 4 -20.16 5.31 24.78
C ASP A 4 -19.80 4.06 25.61
N ASN A 5 -19.58 2.91 24.94
CA ASN A 5 -19.39 1.61 25.57
C ASN A 5 -18.03 0.97 25.26
N VAL A 6 -17.04 1.76 24.84
CA VAL A 6 -15.69 1.24 24.57
C VAL A 6 -14.95 0.86 25.86
N ASP A 7 -14.23 -0.26 25.81
CA ASP A 7 -13.33 -0.68 26.88
C ASP A 7 -11.98 0.04 26.77
N ARG A 8 -11.52 0.64 27.87
CA ARG A 8 -10.23 1.34 27.97
C ARG A 8 -9.21 0.59 28.83
N SER A 9 -9.45 -0.68 29.12
CA SER A 9 -8.54 -1.54 29.89
C SER A 9 -7.23 -1.87 29.15
N LEU A 10 -7.21 -1.75 27.82
CA LEU A 10 -6.04 -1.96 26.95
C LEU A 10 -5.45 -0.64 26.44
N ARG A 11 -5.27 0.34 27.32
CA ARG A 11 -4.68 1.64 26.95
C ARG A 11 -3.17 1.55 26.75
N LEU A 12 -2.69 2.01 25.61
CA LEU A 12 -1.27 2.17 25.35
C LEU A 12 -0.69 3.37 26.13
N PRO A 13 0.57 3.32 26.58
CA PRO A 13 1.22 4.43 27.27
C PRO A 13 1.60 5.57 26.31
N ASP A 14 1.84 6.77 26.85
CA ASP A 14 2.05 8.04 26.11
C ASP A 14 3.27 8.09 25.15
N GLY A 15 4.03 6.99 25.01
CA GLY A 15 5.14 6.84 24.05
C GLY A 15 4.80 6.00 22.82
N GLU A 16 3.66 5.29 22.83
CA GLU A 16 3.27 4.34 21.77
C GLU A 16 2.33 4.98 20.72
N TYR A 17 2.07 6.27 20.86
CA TYR A 17 1.30 7.06 19.92
C TYR A 17 1.70 8.54 19.99
N PHE A 18 1.34 9.31 18.96
CA PHE A 18 1.57 10.73 18.88
C PHE A 18 0.27 11.50 19.17
N ALA A 19 0.22 12.22 20.29
CA ALA A 19 -0.97 12.97 20.70
C ALA A 19 -1.40 14.08 19.72
N SER A 20 -0.47 14.63 18.93
CA SER A 20 -0.78 15.64 17.91
C SER A 20 -1.17 14.99 16.58
N GLY A 21 -2.48 14.90 16.32
CA GLY A 21 -3.05 14.53 15.03
C GLY A 21 -3.44 15.73 14.17
N SER A 22 -3.67 15.47 12.88
CA SER A 22 -4.39 16.38 11.98
C SER A 22 -5.90 16.18 12.10
N THR A 23 -6.67 17.00 11.37
CA THR A 23 -8.08 16.68 11.10
C THR A 23 -8.17 15.25 10.57
N LYS A 24 -9.09 14.46 11.14
CA LYS A 24 -9.35 13.09 10.73
C LYS A 24 -10.32 13.12 9.55
N THR A 25 -9.88 12.58 8.43
CA THR A 25 -10.67 12.56 7.18
C THR A 25 -10.91 11.15 6.68
N GLY A 26 -10.44 10.13 7.41
CA GLY A 26 -10.72 8.75 7.06
C GLY A 26 -10.58 7.75 8.20
N ILE A 27 -11.07 6.55 7.93
CA ILE A 27 -11.00 5.37 8.80
C ILE A 27 -10.26 4.28 8.02
N ALA A 28 -9.30 3.61 8.66
CA ALA A 28 -8.56 2.51 8.06
C ALA A 28 -8.90 1.21 8.79
N LEU A 29 -9.40 0.23 8.05
CA LEU A 29 -9.68 -1.10 8.55
C LEU A 29 -8.46 -1.99 8.35
N HIS A 30 -8.11 -2.73 9.39
CA HIS A 30 -6.98 -3.64 9.47
C HIS A 30 -7.42 -4.97 10.10
N HIS A 31 -6.56 -5.98 9.99
CA HIS A 31 -6.58 -7.11 10.90
C HIS A 31 -5.19 -7.40 11.46
N THR A 32 -5.17 -8.00 12.64
CA THR A 32 -3.96 -7.95 13.48
C THR A 32 -2.88 -8.93 13.09
N VAL A 33 -3.22 -9.98 12.31
CA VAL A 33 -2.39 -11.18 12.14
C VAL A 33 -1.98 -11.72 13.53
N GLY A 34 -2.95 -11.76 14.45
CA GLY A 34 -2.78 -12.11 15.85
C GLY A 34 -4.03 -12.77 16.44
N GLY A 35 -3.84 -13.65 17.43
CA GLY A 35 -4.93 -14.47 17.98
C GLY A 35 -5.98 -13.73 18.81
N SER A 36 -5.68 -12.53 19.31
CA SER A 36 -6.60 -11.72 20.14
C SER A 36 -6.24 -10.23 20.15
N ALA A 37 -7.19 -9.36 20.53
CA ALA A 37 -6.92 -7.95 20.79
C ALA A 37 -5.82 -7.78 21.86
N ARG A 38 -5.87 -8.55 22.96
CA ARG A 38 -4.86 -8.50 24.03
C ARG A 38 -3.46 -8.86 23.53
N SER A 39 -3.32 -9.90 22.70
CA SER A 39 -2.00 -10.27 22.17
C SER A 39 -1.41 -9.20 21.26
N SER A 40 -2.23 -8.51 20.47
CA SER A 40 -1.79 -7.41 19.61
C SER A 40 -1.38 -6.18 20.43
N PHE A 41 -2.18 -5.85 21.45
CA PHE A 41 -1.81 -4.82 22.42
C PHE A 41 -0.46 -5.11 23.12
N GLU A 42 -0.30 -6.33 23.63
CA GLU A 42 0.95 -6.74 24.29
C GLU A 42 2.16 -6.77 23.33
N TRP A 43 1.93 -7.01 22.04
CA TRP A 43 2.97 -6.95 21.01
C TRP A 43 3.45 -5.52 20.78
N TRP A 44 2.53 -4.57 20.57
CA TRP A 44 2.87 -3.16 20.38
C TRP A 44 3.66 -2.59 21.56
N GLN A 45 3.36 -3.01 22.80
CA GLN A 45 4.14 -2.58 23.97
C GLN A 45 5.60 -3.08 24.00
N ARG A 46 5.97 -4.03 23.14
CA ARG A 46 7.27 -4.72 23.17
C ARG A 46 8.10 -4.54 21.91
N ASP A 47 7.48 -4.14 20.79
CA ASP A 47 8.17 -4.05 19.50
C ASP A 47 9.14 -2.85 19.43
N GLY A 48 9.02 -1.90 20.36
CA GLY A 48 9.85 -0.69 20.44
C GLY A 48 9.60 0.29 19.30
N ALA A 49 8.52 0.11 18.55
CA ALA A 49 8.09 0.95 17.45
C ALA A 49 6.75 1.62 17.80
N VAL A 50 6.55 2.85 17.34
CA VAL A 50 5.29 3.58 17.56
C VAL A 50 4.23 3.12 16.54
N VAL A 51 3.91 1.82 16.54
CA VAL A 51 2.98 1.17 15.61
C VAL A 51 1.69 0.85 16.34
N GLY A 52 0.56 1.14 15.72
CA GLY A 52 -0.74 0.80 16.27
C GLY A 52 -1.90 1.54 15.63
N THR A 53 -3.11 1.17 16.04
CA THR A 53 -4.37 1.79 15.62
C THR A 53 -5.14 2.26 16.83
N ALA A 54 -6.12 3.16 16.67
CA ALA A 54 -6.84 3.74 17.82
C ALA A 54 -7.78 2.73 18.50
N TYR A 55 -8.21 1.71 17.75
CA TYR A 55 -9.15 0.71 18.21
C TYR A 55 -8.70 -0.72 17.90
N LEU A 56 -8.96 -1.64 18.83
CA LEU A 56 -8.90 -3.08 18.64
C LEU A 56 -10.29 -3.69 18.87
N ILE A 57 -10.76 -4.54 17.96
CA ILE A 57 -12.02 -5.27 18.11
C ILE A 57 -11.70 -6.73 18.40
N ALA A 58 -12.03 -7.18 19.62
CA ALA A 58 -11.86 -8.56 20.05
C ALA A 58 -12.86 -9.51 19.35
N ARG A 59 -12.59 -10.82 19.38
CA ARG A 59 -13.41 -11.87 18.74
C ARG A 59 -14.88 -11.85 19.18
N ASP A 60 -15.15 -11.43 20.41
CA ASP A 60 -16.50 -11.33 20.97
C ASP A 60 -17.21 -9.99 20.65
N GLY A 61 -16.59 -9.13 19.84
CA GLY A 61 -17.09 -7.80 19.51
C GLY A 61 -16.70 -6.70 20.51
N THR A 62 -15.95 -7.00 21.57
CA THR A 62 -15.52 -5.95 22.49
C THR A 62 -14.63 -4.93 21.76
N ILE A 63 -15.06 -3.66 21.75
CA ILE A 63 -14.31 -2.54 21.19
C ILE A 63 -13.39 -1.97 22.26
N HIS A 64 -12.09 -2.11 22.07
CA HIS A 64 -11.08 -1.49 22.91
C HIS A 64 -10.58 -0.19 22.28
N GLU A 65 -10.70 0.94 23.00
CA GLU A 65 -10.07 2.21 22.61
C GLU A 65 -8.67 2.28 23.22
N VAL A 66 -7.64 1.97 22.43
CA VAL A 66 -6.27 1.82 22.93
C VAL A 66 -5.53 3.15 23.06
N PHE A 67 -5.92 4.18 22.30
CA PHE A 67 -5.54 5.58 22.51
C PHE A 67 -6.62 6.53 21.94
N ASP A 68 -6.56 7.82 22.26
CA ASP A 68 -7.56 8.80 21.78
C ASP A 68 -7.59 8.83 20.24
N PRO A 69 -8.75 8.65 19.58
CA PRO A 69 -8.86 8.66 18.12
C PRO A 69 -8.39 9.95 17.43
N LYS A 70 -8.21 11.06 18.16
CA LYS A 70 -7.58 12.30 17.66
C LYS A 70 -6.06 12.19 17.53
N ALA A 71 -5.43 11.29 18.29
CA ALA A 71 -4.02 10.96 18.17
C ALA A 71 -3.77 10.05 16.96
N TRP A 72 -2.52 9.65 16.72
CA TRP A 72 -2.17 8.70 15.67
C TRP A 72 -0.91 7.90 16.00
N ALA A 73 -0.75 6.75 15.38
CA ALA A 73 0.47 5.95 15.38
C ALA A 73 0.74 5.47 13.94
N TRP A 74 1.91 4.89 13.68
CA TRP A 74 2.21 4.31 12.36
C TRP A 74 1.35 3.06 12.16
N GLN A 75 0.53 3.03 11.11
CA GLN A 75 -0.38 1.91 10.84
C GLN A 75 -0.22 1.28 9.45
N PHE A 76 0.28 2.05 8.47
CA PHE A 76 0.38 1.55 7.09
C PHE A 76 1.78 1.01 6.75
N GLY A 77 2.84 1.57 7.34
CA GLY A 77 4.22 1.17 6.99
C GLY A 77 4.60 1.56 5.56
N LEU A 78 4.10 2.71 5.10
CA LEU A 78 4.31 3.25 3.75
C LEU A 78 5.79 3.51 3.43
N ARG A 79 6.14 3.39 2.14
CA ARG A 79 7.42 3.78 1.55
C ARG A 79 7.34 5.04 0.67
N TRP A 80 6.29 5.84 0.85
CA TRP A 80 6.07 7.11 0.15
C TRP A 80 7.03 8.21 0.63
N PRO A 81 7.17 9.32 -0.12
CA PRO A 81 7.86 10.52 0.34
C PRO A 81 7.42 10.94 1.75
N ARG A 82 8.39 11.31 2.60
CA ARG A 82 8.17 11.51 4.04
C ARG A 82 7.00 12.45 4.36
N GLN A 83 6.87 13.55 3.63
CA GLN A 83 5.80 14.53 3.86
C GLN A 83 4.41 13.95 3.54
N GLN A 84 4.28 13.28 2.39
CA GLN A 84 3.04 12.64 1.95
C GLN A 84 2.65 11.50 2.91
N LYS A 85 3.61 10.63 3.25
CA LYS A 85 3.42 9.58 4.25
C LYS A 85 2.91 10.13 5.58
N LEU A 86 3.54 11.18 6.11
CA LEU A 86 3.13 11.80 7.38
C LEU A 86 1.73 12.41 7.30
N ALA A 87 1.39 13.09 6.19
CA ALA A 87 0.07 13.66 5.99
C ALA A 87 -1.01 12.57 5.91
N PHE A 88 -0.70 11.47 5.22
CA PHE A 88 -1.59 10.33 5.09
C PHE A 88 -1.80 9.60 6.44
N GLU A 89 -0.75 9.23 7.16
CA GLU A 89 -0.89 8.47 8.42
C GLU A 89 -1.68 9.25 9.48
N LYS A 90 -1.48 10.57 9.57
CA LYS A 90 -2.10 11.42 10.60
C LYS A 90 -3.62 11.58 10.46
N ARG A 91 -4.15 11.50 9.24
CA ARG A 91 -5.57 11.79 8.96
C ARG A 91 -6.49 10.57 9.09
N PHE A 92 -5.93 9.37 9.27
CA PHE A 92 -6.72 8.16 9.46
C PHE A 92 -6.87 7.79 10.94
N ILE A 93 -8.05 7.27 11.28
CA ILE A 93 -8.32 6.55 12.51
C ILE A 93 -8.26 5.06 12.16
N GLY A 94 -7.28 4.35 12.70
CA GLY A 94 -7.15 2.91 12.47
C GLY A 94 -8.08 2.10 13.37
N ILE A 95 -8.61 1.01 12.83
CA ILE A 95 -9.36 -0.04 13.54
C ILE A 95 -8.74 -1.38 13.18
N GLU A 96 -8.26 -2.10 14.18
CA GLU A 96 -7.72 -3.45 14.05
C GLU A 96 -8.73 -4.50 14.48
N ILE A 97 -9.03 -5.46 13.61
CA ILE A 97 -9.90 -6.60 13.91
C ILE A 97 -9.03 -7.77 14.34
N ALA A 98 -9.26 -8.33 15.54
CA ALA A 98 -8.52 -9.49 16.00
C ALA A 98 -8.75 -10.69 15.07
N SER A 99 -7.71 -11.05 14.31
CA SER A 99 -7.75 -12.15 13.36
C SER A 99 -6.33 -12.63 13.05
N GLU A 100 -6.21 -13.92 12.81
CA GLU A 100 -4.97 -14.58 12.43
C GLU A 100 -4.59 -14.33 10.96
N GLY A 101 -5.48 -13.72 10.17
CA GLY A 101 -5.23 -13.28 8.80
C GLY A 101 -5.23 -14.41 7.78
N GLY A 102 -4.35 -14.30 6.78
CA GLY A 102 -4.15 -15.32 5.75
C GLY A 102 -3.57 -16.62 6.33
N LEU A 103 -4.06 -17.75 5.82
CA LEU A 103 -3.71 -19.09 6.30
C LEU A 103 -2.99 -19.89 5.20
N LEU A 104 -1.92 -20.59 5.59
CA LEU A 104 -1.25 -21.57 4.73
C LEU A 104 -2.04 -22.88 4.73
N GLU A 105 -2.16 -23.50 3.56
CA GLU A 105 -2.71 -24.85 3.42
C GLU A 105 -1.56 -25.84 3.21
N SER A 106 -1.58 -26.95 3.95
CA SER A 106 -0.64 -28.05 3.79
C SER A 106 -1.26 -29.35 4.28
N ASP A 107 -1.28 -30.36 3.40
CA ASP A 107 -1.85 -31.68 3.66
C ASP A 107 -3.31 -31.63 4.17
N GLY A 108 -4.13 -30.73 3.61
CA GLY A 108 -5.53 -30.55 4.01
C GLY A 108 -5.73 -29.86 5.36
N ASN A 109 -4.67 -29.31 5.95
CA ASN A 109 -4.72 -28.54 7.19
C ASN A 109 -4.39 -27.08 6.94
N LEU A 110 -4.97 -26.19 7.76
CA LEU A 110 -4.73 -24.77 7.71
C LEU A 110 -3.80 -24.33 8.85
N TYR A 111 -2.94 -23.36 8.57
CA TYR A 111 -1.97 -22.84 9.54
C TYR A 111 -1.86 -21.31 9.50
N CYS A 112 -1.86 -20.67 10.66
CA CYS A 112 -1.69 -19.22 10.81
C CYS A 112 -0.22 -18.79 10.93
N PHE A 113 0.01 -17.48 10.85
CA PHE A 113 1.30 -16.82 11.09
C PHE A 113 2.46 -17.32 10.19
N ASP A 114 2.14 -17.70 8.95
CA ASP A 114 3.09 -18.20 7.95
C ASP A 114 3.98 -19.35 8.45
N ARG A 115 3.47 -20.18 9.36
CA ARG A 115 4.25 -21.26 9.98
C ARG A 115 3.47 -22.55 10.02
N ILE A 116 4.02 -23.62 9.46
CA ILE A 116 3.43 -24.96 9.50
C ILE A 116 3.91 -25.67 10.78
N SER A 117 3.03 -25.77 11.78
CA SER A 117 3.27 -26.50 13.03
C SER A 117 1.95 -26.77 13.76
N GLU A 118 1.92 -27.75 14.67
CA GLU A 118 0.71 -28.02 15.47
C GLU A 118 0.27 -26.80 16.31
N ARG A 119 1.20 -25.93 16.71
CA ARG A 119 0.90 -24.72 17.50
C ARG A 119 0.21 -23.61 16.71
N THR A 120 0.30 -23.68 15.39
CA THR A 120 -0.25 -22.70 14.46
C THR A 120 -1.38 -23.31 13.63
N ARG A 121 -1.79 -24.54 13.94
CA ARG A 121 -2.86 -25.22 13.25
C ARG A 121 -4.20 -24.54 13.58
N LYS A 122 -4.94 -24.20 12.53
CA LYS A 122 -6.24 -23.55 12.59
C LYS A 122 -7.35 -24.56 12.35
N ASN A 123 -8.46 -24.44 13.08
CA ASN A 123 -9.66 -25.20 12.78
C ASN A 123 -10.25 -24.73 11.43
N PRO A 124 -10.44 -25.60 10.42
CA PRO A 124 -11.02 -25.19 9.14
C PRO A 124 -12.40 -24.53 9.23
N ASP A 125 -13.20 -24.85 10.26
CA ASP A 125 -14.53 -24.22 10.48
C ASP A 125 -14.44 -22.73 10.90
N GLU A 126 -13.26 -22.29 11.32
CA GLU A 126 -12.97 -20.90 11.68
C GLU A 126 -12.33 -20.12 10.51
N ALA A 127 -12.26 -20.73 9.33
CA ALA A 127 -11.70 -20.12 8.12
C ALA A 127 -12.77 -19.99 7.04
N PHE A 128 -12.54 -19.11 6.08
CA PHE A 128 -13.26 -19.10 4.80
C PHE A 128 -12.28 -19.32 3.64
N ASP A 129 -12.78 -19.94 2.57
CA ASP A 129 -12.07 -20.12 1.31
C ASP A 129 -12.46 -18.98 0.35
N PHE A 130 -11.50 -18.14 -0.02
CA PHE A 130 -11.75 -17.07 -1.01
C PHE A 130 -11.94 -17.63 -2.44
N GLY A 131 -11.64 -18.91 -2.65
CA GLY A 131 -11.79 -19.61 -3.93
C GLY A 131 -10.64 -19.38 -4.91
N GLN A 132 -9.78 -18.39 -4.65
CA GLN A 132 -8.62 -18.04 -5.45
C GLN A 132 -7.50 -17.47 -4.58
N ASP A 133 -6.28 -17.40 -5.11
CA ASP A 133 -5.16 -16.77 -4.42
C ASP A 133 -5.33 -15.25 -4.37
N TYR A 134 -5.21 -14.70 -3.16
CA TYR A 134 -5.16 -13.28 -2.89
C TYR A 134 -3.92 -12.96 -2.04
N ARG A 135 -2.93 -12.34 -2.69
CA ARG A 135 -1.72 -11.84 -2.04
C ARG A 135 -0.99 -12.89 -1.19
N GLY A 136 -0.91 -14.11 -1.74
CA GLY A 136 -0.20 -15.24 -1.13
C GLY A 136 -1.10 -16.21 -0.35
N TYR A 137 -2.40 -15.92 -0.20
CA TYR A 137 -3.31 -16.74 0.58
C TYR A 137 -4.61 -17.02 -0.17
N ARG A 138 -5.12 -18.24 -0.03
CA ARG A 138 -6.48 -18.61 -0.49
C ARG A 138 -7.46 -18.68 0.67
N TYR A 139 -7.00 -19.17 1.81
CA TYR A 139 -7.79 -19.31 3.02
C TYR A 139 -7.48 -18.19 3.99
N PHE A 140 -8.49 -17.70 4.68
CA PHE A 140 -8.37 -16.63 5.66
C PHE A 140 -9.16 -17.00 6.91
N ASP A 141 -8.66 -16.57 8.06
CA ASP A 141 -9.40 -16.62 9.31
C ASP A 141 -10.66 -15.75 9.21
N ARG A 142 -11.80 -16.34 9.57
CA ARG A 142 -13.12 -15.73 9.43
C ARG A 142 -13.33 -14.66 10.51
N TYR A 143 -13.91 -13.53 10.14
CA TYR A 143 -14.40 -12.55 11.11
C TYR A 143 -15.71 -13.03 11.73
N GLU A 144 -15.83 -12.91 13.05
CA GLU A 144 -17.06 -13.27 13.74
C GLU A 144 -18.14 -12.19 13.58
N ASP A 145 -19.42 -12.59 13.58
CA ASP A 145 -20.53 -11.65 13.40
C ASP A 145 -20.48 -10.49 14.41
N ALA A 146 -20.13 -10.77 15.67
CA ALA A 146 -19.97 -9.75 16.71
C ALA A 146 -18.84 -8.76 16.40
N GLN A 147 -17.77 -9.18 15.70
CA GLN A 147 -16.73 -8.28 15.22
C GLN A 147 -17.27 -7.39 14.12
N VAL A 148 -17.98 -7.95 13.14
CA VAL A 148 -18.55 -7.20 12.02
C VAL A 148 -19.56 -6.16 12.52
N ASP A 149 -20.46 -6.54 13.44
CA ASP A 149 -21.42 -5.64 14.08
C ASP A 149 -20.73 -4.47 14.78
N SER A 150 -19.60 -4.76 15.45
CA SER A 150 -18.81 -3.76 16.17
C SER A 150 -18.06 -2.82 15.23
N VAL A 151 -17.52 -3.33 14.11
CA VAL A 151 -16.94 -2.52 13.05
C VAL A 151 -17.99 -1.56 12.50
N ILE A 152 -19.19 -2.06 12.16
CA ILE A 152 -20.29 -1.25 11.62
C ILE A 152 -20.70 -0.15 12.58
N ALA A 153 -20.89 -0.49 13.85
CA ALA A 153 -21.29 0.49 14.87
C ALA A 153 -20.21 1.56 15.08
N LEU A 154 -18.94 1.15 15.16
CA LEU A 154 -17.81 2.06 15.36
C LEU A 154 -17.56 2.95 14.14
N VAL A 155 -17.63 2.41 12.92
CA VAL A 155 -17.47 3.19 11.68
C VAL A 155 -18.57 4.26 11.57
N ASN A 156 -19.82 3.90 11.86
CA ASN A 156 -20.94 4.85 11.85
C ASN A 156 -20.72 6.01 12.83
N ASP A 157 -20.35 5.70 14.07
CA ASP A 157 -20.09 6.70 15.11
C ASP A 157 -18.90 7.61 14.74
N LEU A 158 -17.79 7.04 14.27
CA LEU A 158 -16.61 7.81 13.87
C LEU A 158 -16.90 8.71 12.66
N CYS A 159 -17.67 8.22 11.68
CA CYS A 159 -18.15 9.05 10.58
C CYS A 159 -18.96 10.25 11.06
N GLN A 160 -19.84 10.04 12.04
CA GLN A 160 -20.64 11.11 12.62
C GLN A 160 -19.79 12.09 13.43
N ASP A 161 -19.00 11.61 14.38
CA ASP A 161 -18.26 12.44 15.35
C ASP A 161 -17.13 13.25 14.72
N PHE A 162 -16.46 12.67 13.72
CA PHE A 162 -15.36 13.33 13.00
C PHE A 162 -15.78 13.95 11.66
N THR A 163 -17.07 13.84 11.29
CA THR A 163 -17.58 14.29 9.98
C THR A 163 -16.81 13.65 8.81
N ILE A 164 -16.40 12.38 8.97
CA ILE A 164 -15.71 11.62 7.92
C ILE A 164 -16.73 11.19 6.87
N LYS A 165 -16.39 11.38 5.58
CA LYS A 165 -17.28 11.01 4.48
C LYS A 165 -17.57 9.51 4.50
N LYS A 166 -18.82 9.14 4.27
CA LYS A 166 -19.25 7.74 4.10
C LYS A 166 -18.99 7.29 2.66
N GLN A 167 -17.70 7.16 2.32
CA GLN A 167 -17.21 6.75 1.00
C GLN A 167 -16.24 5.59 1.15
N LEU A 168 -16.17 4.72 0.15
CA LEU A 168 -15.25 3.60 0.07
C LEU A 168 -14.78 3.41 -1.38
N PRO A 169 -13.49 3.11 -1.65
CA PRO A 169 -13.02 2.80 -2.99
C PRO A 169 -13.82 1.65 -3.63
N GLN A 170 -14.27 1.82 -4.88
CA GLN A 170 -15.25 0.95 -5.53
C GLN A 170 -14.93 -0.56 -5.49
N ASN A 171 -13.67 -0.95 -5.55
CA ASN A 171 -13.23 -2.36 -5.50
C ASN A 171 -12.35 -2.59 -4.26
N TYR A 172 -12.94 -3.08 -3.17
CA TYR A 172 -12.21 -3.29 -1.91
C TYR A 172 -11.00 -4.26 -1.96
N PRO A 173 -10.93 -5.27 -2.86
CA PRO A 173 -9.74 -6.12 -2.95
C PRO A 173 -8.55 -5.43 -3.66
N ASP A 174 -8.82 -4.38 -4.44
CA ASP A 174 -7.83 -3.75 -5.31
C ASP A 174 -6.82 -2.91 -4.52
N PHE A 175 -5.67 -2.70 -5.14
CA PHE A 175 -4.65 -1.78 -4.66
C PHE A 175 -4.78 -0.44 -5.38
N TYR A 176 -4.83 0.65 -4.61
CA TYR A 176 -4.93 2.03 -5.11
C TYR A 176 -3.69 2.87 -4.81
N GLY A 177 -3.00 2.62 -3.69
CA GLY A 177 -1.75 3.32 -3.35
C GLY A 177 -1.93 4.84 -3.25
N GLU A 178 -1.07 5.59 -3.95
CA GLU A 178 -1.01 7.07 -3.88
C GLU A 178 -2.27 7.74 -4.44
N ARG A 179 -3.12 7.03 -5.20
CA ARG A 179 -4.48 7.51 -5.57
C ARG A 179 -5.36 7.81 -4.35
N LEU A 180 -5.03 7.23 -3.19
CA LEU A 180 -5.74 7.49 -1.94
C LEU A 180 -5.24 8.74 -1.21
N THR A 181 -4.20 9.44 -1.69
CA THR A 181 -3.57 10.57 -0.99
C THR A 181 -4.60 11.60 -0.51
N GLU A 182 -5.54 11.98 -1.38
CA GLU A 182 -6.62 12.94 -1.10
C GLU A 182 -7.98 12.26 -0.85
N PHE A 183 -8.04 10.93 -0.82
CA PHE A 183 -9.29 10.20 -0.60
C PHE A 183 -9.77 10.35 0.84
N GLU A 184 -11.03 10.72 1.04
CA GLU A 184 -11.65 10.84 2.36
C GLU A 184 -12.74 9.78 2.52
N GLY A 185 -12.71 9.04 3.63
CA GLY A 185 -13.67 7.99 3.92
C GLY A 185 -13.05 6.74 4.52
N VAL A 186 -13.66 5.59 4.26
CA VAL A 186 -13.27 4.29 4.81
C VAL A 186 -12.41 3.54 3.79
N ILE A 187 -11.27 3.00 4.22
CA ILE A 187 -10.37 2.22 3.40
C ILE A 187 -9.92 0.94 4.13
N GLY A 188 -9.51 -0.07 3.37
CA GLY A 188 -8.76 -1.22 3.87
C GLY A 188 -7.26 -1.05 3.64
N HIS A 189 -6.42 -1.64 4.49
CA HIS A 189 -4.96 -1.55 4.34
C HIS A 189 -4.44 -2.13 3.01
N ALA A 190 -5.09 -3.17 2.49
CA ALA A 190 -4.83 -3.77 1.20
C ALA A 190 -5.00 -2.78 0.03
N MET A 191 -5.87 -1.77 0.19
CA MET A 191 -6.05 -0.68 -0.77
C MET A 191 -4.84 0.26 -0.79
N VAL A 192 -4.10 0.34 0.31
CA VAL A 192 -2.96 1.23 0.52
C VAL A 192 -1.62 0.57 0.18
N ARG A 193 -1.49 -0.74 0.42
CA ARG A 193 -0.26 -1.50 0.19
C ARG A 193 -0.51 -2.81 -0.54
N ARG A 194 0.17 -3.01 -1.67
CA ARG A 194 0.02 -4.19 -2.54
C ARG A 194 0.42 -5.50 -1.87
N ASP A 195 1.37 -5.47 -0.94
CA ASP A 195 1.88 -6.65 -0.23
C ASP A 195 1.02 -7.06 0.98
N LYS A 196 0.01 -6.27 1.34
CA LYS A 196 -0.83 -6.50 2.52
C LYS A 196 -2.13 -7.19 2.16
N SER A 197 -2.59 -8.14 2.95
CA SER A 197 -3.84 -8.88 2.70
C SER A 197 -4.98 -8.54 3.66
N ASP A 198 -4.81 -7.47 4.46
CA ASP A 198 -5.78 -7.01 5.45
C ASP A 198 -6.58 -5.78 5.01
N PRO A 199 -7.87 -5.65 5.37
CA PRO A 199 -8.76 -6.71 5.86
C PRO A 199 -8.88 -7.84 4.85
N ALA A 200 -9.34 -9.01 5.32
CA ALA A 200 -9.51 -10.17 4.46
C ALA A 200 -10.45 -9.84 3.27
N PRO A 201 -10.26 -10.48 2.09
CA PRO A 201 -11.12 -10.26 0.93
C PRO A 201 -12.46 -11.00 1.07
N ASP A 202 -13.14 -10.82 2.19
CA ASP A 202 -14.41 -11.45 2.51
C ASP A 202 -15.57 -10.58 2.01
N ASP A 203 -16.22 -11.02 0.93
CA ASP A 203 -17.36 -10.33 0.33
C ASP A 203 -18.51 -10.13 1.32
N ALA A 204 -18.75 -11.09 2.22
CA ALA A 204 -19.84 -10.98 3.20
C ALA A 204 -19.54 -9.87 4.23
N PHE A 205 -18.29 -9.80 4.71
CA PHE A 205 -17.85 -8.72 5.58
C PHE A 205 -17.98 -7.35 4.90
N TRP A 206 -17.41 -7.19 3.71
CA TRP A 206 -17.42 -5.89 3.02
C TRP A 206 -18.84 -5.46 2.63
N GLN A 207 -19.69 -6.37 2.16
CA GLN A 207 -21.08 -6.05 1.82
C GLN A 207 -21.84 -5.52 3.03
N ARG A 208 -21.70 -6.16 4.20
CA ARG A 208 -22.33 -5.68 5.43
C ARG A 208 -21.81 -4.30 5.85
N VAL A 209 -20.49 -4.09 5.81
CA VAL A 209 -19.89 -2.78 6.13
C VAL A 209 -20.38 -1.70 5.17
N ILE A 210 -20.48 -1.98 3.86
CA ILE A 210 -20.97 -1.05 2.85
C ILE A 210 -22.44 -0.69 3.12
N ASP A 211 -23.30 -1.70 3.24
CA ASP A 211 -24.75 -1.51 3.32
C ASP A 211 -25.17 -0.88 4.66
N GLU A 212 -24.67 -1.40 5.77
CA GLU A 212 -25.13 -1.01 7.10
C GLU A 212 -24.48 0.30 7.58
N CYS A 213 -23.31 0.68 7.04
CA CYS A 213 -22.77 2.03 7.24
C CYS A 213 -23.31 3.03 6.20
N GLY A 214 -23.93 2.58 5.11
CA GLY A 214 -24.38 3.42 4.00
C GLY A 214 -23.20 4.08 3.27
N LEU A 215 -22.14 3.31 2.99
CA LEU A 215 -20.96 3.80 2.29
C LEU A 215 -21.25 3.91 0.79
N GLN A 216 -20.84 5.03 0.20
CA GLN A 216 -20.88 5.23 -1.24
C GLN A 216 -19.61 4.67 -1.86
N LEU A 217 -19.76 3.70 -2.76
CA LEU A 217 -18.67 3.22 -3.60
C LEU A 217 -18.28 4.31 -4.60
N VAL A 218 -17.02 4.73 -4.57
CA VAL A 218 -16.50 5.78 -5.45
C VAL A 218 -15.17 5.36 -6.06
N GLU A 219 -14.90 5.81 -7.27
CA GLU A 219 -13.55 5.73 -7.81
C GLU A 219 -12.65 6.74 -7.09
N PRO A 220 -11.54 6.29 -6.46
CA PRO A 220 -10.56 7.22 -5.93
C PRO A 220 -10.02 8.11 -7.06
N GLY A 221 -9.70 9.35 -6.71
CA GLY A 221 -9.19 10.33 -7.65
C GLY A 221 -8.10 9.75 -8.56
N GLU A 222 -8.02 10.28 -9.78
CA GLU A 222 -6.82 10.10 -10.59
C GLU A 222 -5.64 10.59 -9.76
N THR A 223 -4.56 9.82 -9.73
CA THR A 223 -3.29 10.32 -9.21
C THR A 223 -3.07 11.68 -9.88
N PRO A 224 -2.68 12.75 -9.17
CA PRO A 224 -1.95 13.82 -9.84
C PRO A 224 -0.92 13.12 -10.71
N ALA A 225 -0.86 13.40 -12.02
CA ALA A 225 0.05 12.71 -12.92
C ALA A 225 1.45 12.78 -12.31
N GLU A 226 1.88 11.69 -11.68
CA GLU A 226 3.20 11.58 -11.10
C GLU A 226 4.11 11.30 -12.27
N GLU A 227 5.05 12.22 -12.51
CA GLU A 227 6.33 11.83 -13.09
C GLU A 227 6.83 10.60 -12.31
N GLY A 228 6.74 9.40 -12.90
CA GLY A 228 7.26 8.18 -12.27
C GLY A 228 6.33 6.97 -12.10
N ALA A 229 5.25 6.82 -12.87
CA ALA A 229 4.60 5.50 -12.98
C ALA A 229 5.62 4.45 -13.45
N MET A 230 5.83 3.37 -12.68
CA MET A 230 6.71 2.29 -13.12
C MET A 230 6.13 1.60 -14.35
N LEU A 231 6.90 1.57 -15.44
CA LEU A 231 6.56 0.88 -16.68
C LEU A 231 6.21 -0.58 -16.36
N THR A 232 5.07 -1.04 -16.87
CA THR A 232 4.74 -2.46 -16.88
C THR A 232 5.78 -3.25 -17.69
N GLN A 233 5.87 -4.56 -17.48
CA GLN A 233 6.79 -5.40 -18.25
C GLN A 233 6.58 -5.26 -19.78
N GLN A 234 5.32 -5.17 -20.21
CA GLN A 234 5.00 -4.94 -21.62
C GLN A 234 5.52 -3.58 -22.12
N GLN A 235 5.30 -2.50 -21.34
CA GLN A 235 5.79 -1.17 -21.71
C GLN A 235 7.32 -1.09 -21.70
N PHE A 236 7.99 -1.84 -20.83
CA PHE A 236 9.45 -1.97 -20.84
C PHE A 236 9.93 -2.66 -22.11
N ASP A 237 9.33 -3.79 -22.48
CA ASP A 237 9.72 -4.52 -23.68
C ASP A 237 9.51 -3.67 -24.95
N GLU A 238 8.40 -2.93 -25.02
CA GLU A 238 8.11 -1.97 -26.09
C GLU A 238 9.14 -0.82 -26.13
N LEU A 239 9.49 -0.24 -24.98
CA LEU A 239 10.48 0.83 -24.89
C LEU A 239 11.88 0.35 -25.28
N PHE A 240 12.25 -0.86 -24.89
CA PHE A 240 13.52 -1.47 -25.26
C PHE A 240 13.62 -1.65 -26.78
N GLN A 241 12.60 -2.26 -27.40
CA GLN A 241 12.57 -2.43 -28.85
C GLN A 241 12.58 -1.09 -29.59
N HIS A 242 11.85 -0.10 -29.07
CA HIS A 242 11.88 1.26 -29.59
C HIS A 242 13.30 1.84 -29.57
N ASN A 243 13.98 1.83 -28.43
CA ASN A 243 15.32 2.39 -28.30
C ASN A 243 16.35 1.67 -29.19
N VAL A 244 16.26 0.33 -29.30
CA VAL A 244 17.09 -0.45 -30.23
C VAL A 244 16.93 0.05 -31.66
N SER A 245 15.69 0.32 -32.11
CA SER A 245 15.44 0.86 -33.44
C SER A 245 16.02 2.26 -33.66
N GLN A 246 16.23 3.03 -32.60
CA GLN A 246 16.76 4.40 -32.70
C GLN A 246 18.29 4.43 -32.75
N PHE A 247 18.99 3.85 -31.76
CA PHE A 247 20.45 3.92 -31.75
C PHE A 247 21.09 3.09 -32.89
N THR A 248 20.38 2.12 -33.47
CA THR A 248 20.84 1.39 -34.67
C THR A 248 20.87 2.26 -35.93
N ARG A 249 20.20 3.43 -35.92
CA ARG A 249 20.21 4.40 -37.04
C ARG A 249 21.36 5.40 -36.96
N MET A 250 22.02 5.50 -35.81
CA MET A 250 23.21 6.32 -35.60
C MET A 250 24.43 5.65 -36.25
N ASP A 251 25.55 6.37 -36.35
CA ASP A 251 26.80 5.71 -36.70
C ASP A 251 27.18 4.67 -35.63
N ARG A 252 28.00 3.69 -36.02
CA ARG A 252 28.27 2.51 -35.20
C ARG A 252 28.87 2.85 -33.84
N ASP A 253 29.75 3.83 -33.78
CA ASP A 253 30.48 4.15 -32.55
C ASP A 253 29.56 4.95 -31.62
N SER A 254 28.83 5.92 -32.15
CA SER A 254 27.82 6.67 -31.39
C SER A 254 26.68 5.79 -30.88
N GLY A 255 26.17 4.88 -31.70
CA GLY A 255 25.14 3.92 -31.30
C GLY A 255 25.59 2.98 -30.18
N ASN A 256 26.86 2.57 -30.16
CA ASN A 256 27.42 1.75 -29.08
C ASN A 256 27.55 2.53 -27.77
N MET A 257 27.96 3.80 -27.83
CA MET A 257 28.05 4.67 -26.64
C MET A 257 26.68 4.94 -26.03
N VAL A 258 25.67 5.23 -26.85
CA VAL A 258 24.27 5.40 -26.40
C VAL A 258 23.72 4.10 -25.81
N LYS A 259 24.03 2.95 -26.40
CA LYS A 259 23.67 1.64 -25.83
C LYS A 259 24.30 1.43 -24.45
N GLN A 260 25.56 1.81 -24.26
CA GLN A 260 26.24 1.70 -22.97
C GLN A 260 25.59 2.60 -21.93
N LEU A 261 25.23 3.84 -22.28
CA LEU A 261 24.48 4.74 -21.42
C LEU A 261 23.14 4.14 -20.96
N LEU A 262 22.36 3.57 -21.89
CA LEU A 262 21.10 2.89 -21.57
C LEU A 262 21.29 1.73 -20.59
N TRP A 263 22.41 1.03 -20.67
CA TRP A 263 22.73 -0.07 -19.76
C TRP A 263 23.10 0.43 -18.36
N GLU A 264 23.92 1.48 -18.24
CA GLU A 264 24.29 2.08 -16.95
C GLU A 264 23.07 2.66 -16.19
N LEU A 265 22.13 3.27 -16.92
CA LEU A 265 20.87 3.77 -16.37
C LEU A 265 19.98 2.68 -15.75
N GLN A 266 20.24 1.41 -16.09
CA GLN A 266 19.50 0.23 -15.64
C GLN A 266 20.36 -0.70 -14.77
N ALA A 267 21.66 -0.41 -14.64
CA ALA A 267 22.58 -1.18 -13.82
C ALA A 267 22.34 -0.90 -12.33
N HIS A 268 22.84 -1.79 -11.47
CA HIS A 268 22.89 -1.59 -10.01
C HIS A 268 21.53 -1.27 -9.33
N GLY A 269 20.41 -1.72 -9.92
CA GLY A 269 19.07 -1.49 -9.38
C GLY A 269 18.49 -0.11 -9.71
N ASN A 270 19.12 0.66 -10.60
CA ASN A 270 18.54 1.88 -11.14
C ASN A 270 17.30 1.56 -11.97
N THR A 271 16.28 2.39 -11.83
CA THR A 271 15.00 2.29 -12.57
C THR A 271 14.78 3.48 -13.49
N THR A 272 15.88 4.00 -14.05
CA THR A 272 15.83 5.13 -14.99
C THR A 272 15.74 4.62 -16.41
N TYR A 273 14.66 4.98 -17.07
CA TYR A 273 14.37 4.61 -18.44
C TYR A 273 14.18 5.87 -19.26
N ILE A 274 14.86 5.97 -20.41
CA ILE A 274 14.68 7.06 -21.36
C ILE A 274 14.12 6.51 -22.67
N ARG A 275 13.36 7.33 -23.39
CA ARG A 275 12.90 7.06 -24.75
C ARG A 275 13.74 7.89 -25.72
N LEU A 276 14.49 7.23 -26.59
CA LEU A 276 15.24 7.90 -27.65
C LEU A 276 14.30 8.36 -28.77
N ARG A 277 14.60 9.51 -29.38
CA ARG A 277 13.87 10.03 -30.53
C ARG A 277 14.77 10.83 -31.45
N ASP A 278 14.27 11.02 -32.67
CA ASP A 278 14.87 11.88 -33.69
C ASP A 278 16.37 11.63 -34.00
N PRO A 279 16.89 10.37 -34.03
CA PRO A 279 18.23 10.16 -34.51
C PRO A 279 18.28 10.48 -36.01
N VAL A 280 19.18 11.38 -36.40
CA VAL A 280 19.49 11.62 -37.81
C VAL A 280 20.36 10.45 -38.29
N GLU A 281 20.15 9.98 -39.52
CA GLU A 281 20.88 8.83 -40.04
C GLU A 281 22.39 9.13 -40.08
N ASN A 282 23.21 8.25 -39.51
CA ASN A 282 24.66 8.45 -39.32
C ASN A 282 25.06 9.69 -38.50
N SER A 283 24.21 10.18 -37.59
CA SER A 283 24.57 11.28 -36.69
C SER A 283 25.10 10.82 -35.33
N SER A 284 25.95 11.65 -34.74
CA SER A 284 26.45 11.57 -33.36
C SER A 284 25.46 12.09 -32.31
N ALA A 285 24.32 12.65 -32.72
CA ALA A 285 23.32 13.23 -31.83
C ALA A 285 22.04 12.40 -31.73
N VAL A 286 21.45 12.36 -30.54
CA VAL A 286 20.13 11.77 -30.31
C VAL A 286 19.35 12.56 -29.26
N PHE A 287 18.04 12.68 -29.45
CA PHE A 287 17.16 13.29 -28.45
C PHE A 287 16.57 12.22 -27.55
N TYR A 288 16.22 12.59 -26.32
CA TYR A 288 15.60 11.67 -25.38
C TYR A 288 14.55 12.37 -24.53
N ASP A 289 13.60 11.59 -24.05
CA ASP A 289 12.69 11.98 -22.97
C ASP A 289 12.84 10.97 -21.83
N VAL A 290 12.80 11.43 -20.57
CA VAL A 290 12.81 10.52 -19.42
C VAL A 290 11.44 9.83 -19.35
N ALA A 291 11.41 8.53 -19.60
CA ALA A 291 10.20 7.71 -19.53
C ALA A 291 9.85 7.32 -18.08
N GLN A 292 10.86 7.16 -17.23
CA GLN A 292 10.72 6.88 -15.80
C GLN A 292 12.07 7.09 -15.08
N GLY A 293 12.03 7.43 -13.80
CA GLY A 293 13.21 7.45 -12.93
C GLY A 293 13.93 8.79 -12.88
N ASN A 294 15.22 8.79 -12.52
CA ASN A 294 15.96 10.00 -12.24
C ASN A 294 16.70 10.52 -13.48
N GLY A 295 16.15 11.56 -14.12
CA GLY A 295 16.76 12.21 -15.29
C GLY A 295 18.18 12.75 -15.05
N GLU A 296 18.54 13.11 -13.82
CA GLU A 296 19.89 13.57 -13.49
C GLU A 296 20.96 12.47 -13.66
N LEU A 297 20.58 11.20 -13.65
CA LEU A 297 21.50 10.10 -13.93
C LEU A 297 21.93 10.06 -15.39
N VAL A 298 21.11 10.55 -16.32
CA VAL A 298 21.47 10.61 -17.74
C VAL A 298 22.70 11.49 -17.92
N LYS A 299 22.69 12.65 -17.26
CA LYS A 299 23.78 13.63 -17.25
C LYS A 299 25.05 13.05 -16.63
N LEU A 300 24.92 12.46 -15.44
CA LEU A 300 26.02 11.84 -14.72
C LEU A 300 26.73 10.74 -15.52
N TYR A 301 25.95 9.86 -16.16
CA TYR A 301 26.51 8.77 -16.94
C TYR A 301 27.01 9.24 -18.32
N ALA A 302 26.39 10.24 -18.93
CA ALA A 302 26.90 10.86 -20.16
C ALA A 302 28.30 11.46 -19.93
N ASP A 303 28.51 12.17 -18.82
CA ASP A 303 29.83 12.67 -18.42
C ASP A 303 30.83 11.53 -18.22
N SER A 304 30.43 10.48 -17.49
CA SER A 304 31.31 9.34 -17.21
C SER A 304 31.70 8.53 -18.46
N LEU A 305 30.82 8.49 -19.46
CA LEU A 305 31.04 7.78 -20.71
C LEU A 305 31.72 8.64 -21.78
N GLY A 306 31.92 9.93 -21.51
CA GLY A 306 32.68 10.84 -22.37
C GLY A 306 31.88 11.40 -23.56
N PHE A 307 30.58 11.61 -23.40
CA PHE A 307 29.75 12.30 -24.39
C PHE A 307 30.27 13.73 -24.62
N ALA A 308 30.36 14.17 -25.88
CA ALA A 308 30.83 15.51 -26.24
C ALA A 308 29.99 16.65 -25.64
N SER A 309 28.67 16.49 -25.55
CA SER A 309 27.78 17.43 -24.84
C SER A 309 26.43 16.78 -24.50
N TRP A 310 25.73 17.31 -23.49
CA TRP A 310 24.39 16.87 -23.12
C TRP A 310 23.57 18.02 -22.52
N ASP A 311 22.25 17.90 -22.66
CA ASP A 311 21.26 18.73 -21.96
C ASP A 311 20.05 17.90 -21.53
N ASP A 312 18.96 18.55 -21.11
CA ASP A 312 17.76 17.91 -20.56
C ASP A 312 17.02 17.00 -21.57
N ASN A 313 17.30 17.11 -22.88
CA ASN A 313 16.65 16.28 -23.89
C ASN A 313 17.53 15.87 -25.07
N ARG A 314 18.83 16.16 -25.04
CA ARG A 314 19.77 15.87 -26.13
C ARG A 314 21.09 15.30 -25.62
N LEU A 315 21.62 14.33 -26.36
CA LEU A 315 22.94 13.73 -26.19
C LEU A 315 23.74 13.89 -27.48
N GLU A 316 24.97 14.38 -27.38
CA GLU A 316 25.98 14.38 -28.43
C GLU A 316 27.10 13.43 -28.00
N VAL A 317 27.33 12.37 -28.78
CA VAL A 317 28.43 11.42 -28.60
C VAL A 317 29.74 12.08 -29.00
#